data_AF-A0A1H8DVN1-F1
#
_entry.id   AF-A0A1H8DVN1-F1
#
_cell.length_a   1.000
_cell.length_b   1.000
_cell.length_c   1.000
_cell.angle_alpha   90.00
_cell.angle_beta   90.00
_cell.angle_gamma   90.00
#
_symmetry.space_group_name_H-M   'P 1'
#
loop_
_entity.id
_entity.type
_entity.pdbx_description
1 polymer ?
#
loop_
_entity_poly.entity_id
_entity_poly.type
_entity_poly.pdbx_seq_one_letter_code
_entity_poly.pdbx_strand_id
1 'polypeptide(L)' 'MSPEISIVSTLYRSSPFLESFLAECLQALSHIQCNHFEILLVNDGSPDDSLVYAVKRSVDIPQLV' A
#
# COMPACT_ATOMS: atom_id res chain seq x y z
N MET A 1 -2.69 14.69 -11.79
CA MET A 1 -3.36 15.38 -10.67
C MET A 1 -2.83 14.77 -9.39
N SER A 2 -2.57 15.58 -8.38
CA SER A 2 -2.05 15.16 -7.08
C SER A 2 -3.09 14.32 -6.31
N PRO A 3 -2.67 13.34 -5.50
CA PRO A 3 -3.57 12.62 -4.62
C PRO A 3 -4.23 13.55 -3.59
N GLU A 4 -5.49 13.27 -3.28
CA GLU A 4 -6.21 13.89 -2.15
C GLU A 4 -5.69 13.32 -0.82
N ILE A 5 -5.36 12.03 -0.82
CA ILE A 5 -4.79 11.32 0.33
C ILE A 5 -3.59 10.49 -0.12
N SER A 6 -2.47 10.67 0.57
CA SER A 6 -1.30 9.79 0.47
C SER A 6 -1.15 8.99 1.75
N ILE A 7 -1.19 7.66 1.64
CA ILE A 7 -0.89 6.75 2.75
C ILE A 7 0.56 6.31 2.58
N VAL A 8 1.46 6.76 3.45
CA VAL A 8 2.89 6.47 3.36
C VAL A 8 3.31 5.57 4.52
N SER A 9 3.98 4.47 4.22
CA SER A 9 4.49 3.53 5.23
C SER A 9 5.81 2.87 4.78
N THR A 10 6.52 2.24 5.71
CA THR A 10 7.77 1.53 5.44
C THR A 10 7.58 0.01 5.38
N LEU A 11 8.44 -0.67 4.62
CA LEU A 11 8.56 -2.13 4.61
C LEU A 11 9.80 -2.54 5.40
N TYR A 12 9.60 -3.22 6.52
CA TYR A 12 10.66 -3.92 7.24
C TYR A 12 10.06 -5.08 8.04
N ARG A 13 10.30 -6.31 7.60
CA ARG A 13 9.65 -7.53 8.11
C ARG A 13 8.10 -7.44 8.06
N SER A 14 7.58 -6.77 7.05
CA SER A 14 6.15 -6.41 6.95
C SER A 14 5.29 -7.48 6.27
N SER A 15 5.90 -8.51 5.67
CA SER A 15 5.21 -9.57 4.91
C SER A 15 3.93 -10.11 5.58
N PRO A 16 3.91 -10.46 6.89
CA PRO A 16 2.70 -10.99 7.53
C PRO A 16 1.55 -9.99 7.68
N PHE A 17 1.78 -8.70 7.47
CA PHE A 17 0.80 -7.63 7.68
C PHE A 17 0.33 -6.96 6.38
N LEU A 18 1.01 -7.19 5.25
CA LEU A 18 0.75 -6.43 4.04
C LEU A 18 -0.64 -6.67 3.46
N GLU A 19 -1.14 -7.90 3.53
CA GLU A 19 -2.48 -8.23 3.05
C GLU A 19 -3.56 -7.47 3.82
N SER A 20 -3.53 -7.56 5.16
CA SER A 20 -4.50 -6.87 6.02
C SER A 20 -4.35 -5.36 5.90
N PHE A 21 -3.11 -4.84 5.90
CA PHE A 21 -2.84 -3.41 5.76
C PHE A 21 -3.46 -2.84 4.47
N LEU A 22 -3.21 -3.48 3.32
CA LEU A 22 -3.77 -3.02 2.04
C LEU A 22 -5.30 -3.11 2.03
N ALA A 23 -5.87 -4.21 2.52
CA ALA A 23 -7.32 -4.40 2.58
C ALA A 23 -7.99 -3.32 3.45
N GLU A 24 -7.44 -3.04 4.63
CA GLU A 24 -7.96 -2.02 5.56
C GLU A 24 -7.82 -0.61 5.00
N CYS A 25 -6.70 -0.28 4.33
CA CYS A 25 -6.52 1.01 3.68
C CYS A 25 -7.59 1.22 2.59
N LEU A 26 -7.78 0.24 1.70
CA LEU A 26 -8.76 0.31 0.62
C LEU A 26 -10.19 0.41 1.16
N GLN A 27 -10.50 -0.35 2.22
CA GLN A 27 -11.78 -0.27 2.89
C GLN A 27 -12.02 1.14 3.46
N ALA A 28 -11.05 1.70 4.19
CA ALA A 28 -11.17 3.04 4.77
C ALA A 28 -11.38 4.12 3.69
N LEU A 29 -10.61 4.07 2.60
CA LEU A 29 -10.74 4.98 1.45
C LEU A 29 -12.12 4.85 0.78
N SER A 30 -12.62 3.62 0.63
CA SER A 30 -13.97 3.36 0.11
C SER A 30 -15.06 3.93 1.01
N HIS A 31 -14.92 3.86 2.34
CA HIS A 31 -15.92 4.39 3.28
C HIS A 31 -16.08 5.90 3.19
N ILE A 32 -15.01 6.63 2.85
CA ILE A 32 -15.03 8.08 2.66
C ILE A 32 -15.20 8.50 1.19
N GLN A 33 -15.42 7.53 0.29
CA GLN A 33 -15.58 7.76 -1.15
C GLN A 33 -14.39 8.47 -1.82
N CYS A 34 -13.17 8.26 -1.30
CA CYS A 34 -11.94 8.83 -1.88
C CYS A 34 -11.42 7.92 -3.01
N ASN A 35 -11.49 8.40 -4.25
CA ASN A 35 -11.03 7.67 -5.43
C ASN A 35 -9.66 8.13 -5.93
N HIS A 36 -9.19 9.30 -5.48
CA HIS A 36 -7.92 9.88 -5.88
C HIS A 36 -6.91 9.83 -4.73
N PHE A 37 -6.26 8.68 -4.58
CA PHE A 37 -5.29 8.42 -3.52
C PHE A 37 -4.03 7.74 -4.05
N GLU A 38 -3.00 7.68 -3.20
CA GLU A 38 -1.85 6.81 -3.38
C GLU A 38 -1.53 6.07 -2.08
N ILE A 39 -0.99 4.86 -2.20
CA ILE A 39 -0.38 4.11 -1.10
C ILE A 39 1.11 3.96 -1.46
N LEU A 40 1.99 4.63 -0.75
CA LEU A 40 3.44 4.62 -0.98
C LEU A 40 4.13 3.72 0.05
N LEU A 41 4.70 2.61 -0.40
CA LEU A 41 5.42 1.67 0.47
C LEU A 41 6.94 1.77 0.25
N VAL A 42 7.61 2.40 1.21
CA VAL A 42 9.07 2.61 1.16
C VAL A 42 9.80 1.38 1.67
N ASN A 43 10.55 0.70 0.80
CA ASN A 43 11.39 -0.41 1.24
C ASN A 43 12.56 0.07 2.12
N ASP A 44 12.48 -0.22 3.43
CA ASP A 44 13.48 0.17 4.43
C ASP A 44 14.53 -0.94 4.64
N GLY A 45 14.95 -1.57 3.55
CA GLY A 45 15.91 -2.67 3.59
C GLY A 45 15.35 -3.95 4.20
N SER A 46 14.06 -4.24 3.97
CA SER A 46 13.45 -5.46 4.49
C SER A 46 14.15 -6.72 3.95
N PRO A 47 14.51 -7.68 4.82
CA PRO A 47 15.16 -8.93 4.38
C PRO A 47 14.16 -10.00 3.92
N ASP A 48 12.85 -9.75 4.06
CA ASP A 48 11.79 -10.69 3.68
C ASP A 48 11.21 -10.37 2.29
N ASP A 49 10.13 -11.07 1.93
CA ASP A 49 9.45 -10.92 0.64
C ASP A 49 8.47 -9.72 0.59
N SER A 50 8.54 -8.78 1.55
CA SER A 50 7.65 -7.60 1.59
C SER A 50 7.62 -6.82 0.29
N LEU A 51 8.80 -6.53 -0.30
CA LEU A 51 8.88 -5.80 -1.57
C LEU A 51 8.26 -6.61 -2.72
N VAL A 52 8.55 -7.91 -2.78
CA VAL A 52 8.02 -8.81 -3.82
C VAL A 52 6.49 -8.85 -3.74
N TYR A 53 5.94 -8.95 -2.53
CA TYR A 53 4.51 -8.88 -2.28
C TYR A 53 3.93 -7.55 -2.77
N ALA A 54 4.49 -6.41 -2.35
CA ALA A 54 4.01 -5.08 -2.75
C ALA A 54 4.00 -4.88 -4.28
N VAL A 55 5.09 -5.29 -4.97
CA VAL A 55 5.19 -5.22 -6.44
C VAL A 55 4.16 -6.12 -7.13
N LYS A 56 3.85 -7.29 -6.56
CA LYS A 56 2.80 -8.16 -7.11
C LYS A 56 1.41 -7.51 -6.99
N ARG A 57 1.14 -6.80 -5.90
CA ARG A 57 -0.14 -6.14 -5.63
C ARG A 57 -0.35 -4.86 -6.43
N SER A 58 0.71 -4.21 -6.92
CA SER A 58 0.55 -3.01 -7.77
C SER A 58 -0.08 -3.32 -9.13
N VAL A 59 -0.11 -4.60 -9.53
CA VAL A 59 -0.82 -5.06 -10.73
C VAL A 59 -2.33 -4.88 -10.62
N ASP A 60 -2.91 -5.12 -9.43
CA ASP A 60 -4.35 -5.00 -9.20
C ASP A 60 -4.74 -3.79 -8.33
N ILE A 61 -3.77 -3.11 -7.72
CA ILE A 61 -3.93 -1.82 -7.04
C ILE A 61 -3.06 -0.77 -7.76
N PRO A 62 -3.54 -0.12 -8.83
CA PRO A 62 -2.75 0.85 -9.59
C PRO A 62 -2.27 2.07 -8.79
N GLN A 63 -2.91 2.35 -7.65
CA GLN A 63 -2.56 3.42 -6.70
C GLN A 63 -1.45 3.02 -5.72
N LEU A 64 -0.99 1.77 -5.72
CA LEU A 64 0.10 1.28 -4.89
C LEU A 64 1.44 1.54 -5.59
N VAL A 65 2.31 2.30 -4.92
CA VAL A 65 3.61 2.79 -5.44
C VAL A 65 4.74 2.38 -4.52
#